data_AF-A0A7J9HY37-F1
#
_entry.id   AF-A0A7J9HY37-F1
#
_cell.length_a   1.000
_cell.length_b   1.000
_cell.length_c   1.000
_cell.angle_alpha   90.00
_cell.angle_beta   90.00
_cell.angle_gamma   90.00
#
_symmetry.space_group_name_H-M   'P 1'
#
loop_
_entity.id
_entity.type
_entity.pdbx_description
1 polymer ?
#
loop_
_entity_poly.entity_id
_entity_poly.type
_entity_poly.pdbx_seq_one_letter_code
_entity_poly.pdbx_strand_id
1 'polypeptide(L)' 'MIPTLLITTFVFIIAFIATPPIDIDGIREPVFGYLLYKNNIIYGVIIPTFAAIGLHFYLI' A
#
# COMPACT_ATOMS: atom_id res chain seq x y z
N MET A 1 13.84 17.01 -5.57
CA MET A 1 13.18 17.05 -4.26
C MET A 1 11.69 17.40 -4.36
N ILE A 2 11.31 18.53 -4.96
CA ILE A 2 9.91 18.93 -5.14
C ILE A 2 9.06 17.89 -5.89
N PRO A 3 9.43 17.42 -7.10
CA PRO A 3 8.56 16.49 -7.85
C PRO A 3 8.41 15.14 -7.15
N THR A 4 9.49 14.63 -6.55
CA THR A 4 9.49 13.33 -5.84
C THR A 4 8.64 13.36 -4.58
N LEU A 5 8.67 14.46 -3.81
CA LEU A 5 7.85 14.61 -2.60
C LEU A 5 6.38 14.76 -2.92
N LEU A 6 6.02 15.54 -3.94
CA LEU A 6 4.63 15.67 -4.37
C LEU A 6 4.04 14.31 -4.78
N ILE A 7 4.74 13.57 -5.65
CA ILE A 7 4.29 12.25 -6.10
C ILE A 7 4.12 11.31 -4.90
N THR A 8 5.12 11.23 -4.02
CA THR A 8 5.06 10.37 -2.83
C THR A 8 3.87 10.72 -1.93
N THR A 9 3.60 12.02 -1.73
CA THR A 9 2.49 12.49 -0.88
C THR A 9 1.14 12.13 -1.49
N PHE A 10 0.96 12.36 -2.79
CA PHE A 10 -0.28 11.99 -3.49
C PHE A 10 -0.53 10.48 -3.46
N VAL A 11 0.49 9.67 -3.78
CA VAL A 11 0.39 8.21 -3.76
C VAL A 11 0.07 7.71 -2.36
N PHE A 12 0.72 8.25 -1.32
CA PHE A 12 0.43 7.89 0.07
C PHE A 12 -1.03 8.17 0.46
N ILE A 13 -1.54 9.37 0.17
CA ILE A 13 -2.92 9.74 0.51
C ILE A 13 -3.93 8.82 -0.19
N ILE A 14 -3.75 8.58 -1.50
CA ILE A 14 -4.67 7.75 -2.28
C ILE A 14 -4.62 6.29 -1.79
N ALA A 15 -3.43 5.74 -1.57
CA ALA A 15 -3.26 4.37 -1.09
C ALA A 15 -3.85 4.19 0.32
N PHE A 16 -3.64 5.14 1.22
CA PHE A 16 -4.19 5.05 2.58
C PHE A 16 -5.72 5.04 2.60
N ILE A 17 -6.35 5.73 1.64
CA ILE A 17 -7.82 5.81 1.55
C ILE A 17 -8.39 4.57 0.83
N ALA A 18 -7.83 4.20 -0.32
CA ALA A 18 -8.55 3.40 -1.31
C ALA A 18 -7.72 2.32 -2.04
N THR A 19 -6.56 1.90 -1.50
CA THR A 19 -5.80 0.80 -2.12
C THR A 19 -6.59 -0.52 -2.09
N PRO A 20 -6.38 -1.47 -3.01
CA PRO A 20 -6.96 -2.81 -2.92
C PRO A 20 -6.31 -3.64 -1.79
N PRO A 21 -6.91 -4.78 -1.40
CA PRO A 21 -6.23 -5.75 -0.55
C PRO A 21 -4.89 -6.22 -1.13
N ILE A 22 -3.87 -6.39 -0.27
CA ILE A 22 -2.50 -6.79 -0.65
C ILE A 22 -2.12 -8.05 0.11
N ASP A 23 -1.67 -9.09 -0.59
CA ASP A 23 -1.17 -10.33 0.02
C ASP A 23 0.34 -10.19 0.29
N ILE A 24 0.67 -9.78 1.51
CA ILE A 24 2.03 -9.44 1.92
C ILE A 24 2.98 -10.66 1.87
N ASP A 25 2.48 -11.84 2.24
CA ASP A 25 3.29 -13.06 2.38
C ASP A 25 3.36 -13.88 1.09
N GLY A 26 2.51 -13.58 0.10
CA GLY A 26 2.44 -14.28 -1.16
C GLY A 26 1.78 -15.64 -1.12
N ILE A 27 0.95 -15.89 -0.10
CA ILE A 27 0.25 -17.16 0.15
C ILE A 27 -1.23 -17.12 -0.25
N ARG A 28 -1.66 -16.05 -0.94
CA ARG A 28 -3.03 -15.74 -1.35
C ARG A 28 -3.93 -15.36 -0.16
N GLU A 29 -3.36 -14.72 0.85
CA GLU A 29 -4.08 -14.21 2.01
C GLU A 29 -4.03 -12.67 2.04
N PRO A 30 -4.97 -11.99 1.37
CA PRO A 30 -4.96 -10.53 1.29
C PRO A 30 -5.20 -9.87 2.65
N VAL A 31 -4.36 -8.87 2.96
CA VAL A 31 -4.50 -7.98 4.11
C VAL A 31 -5.12 -6.66 3.66
N PHE A 32 -5.95 -6.08 4.53
CA PHE A 32 -6.66 -4.82 4.27
C PHE A 32 -6.14 -3.71 5.19
N GLY A 33 -5.47 -2.70 4.63
CA GLY A 33 -4.88 -1.59 5.38
C GLY A 33 -5.50 -0.21 5.14
N TYR A 34 -6.48 -0.11 4.23
CA TYR A 34 -7.02 1.18 3.77
C TYR A 34 -8.35 1.55 4.46
N LEU A 35 -8.64 2.85 4.54
CA LEU A 35 -9.79 3.39 5.29
C LEU A 35 -11.15 2.96 4.75
N LEU A 36 -11.32 2.87 3.42
CA LEU A 36 -12.59 2.43 2.83
C LEU A 36 -12.95 0.96 3.17
N TYR A 37 -11.97 0.16 3.63
CA TYR A 37 -12.23 -1.17 4.19
C TYR A 37 -12.42 -1.14 5.71
N LYS A 38 -13.02 -0.06 6.25
CA LYS A 38 -13.36 0.05 7.68
C LYS A 38 -12.14 0.06 8.62
N ASN A 39 -10.94 0.33 8.11
CA ASN A 39 -9.84 0.73 8.98
C ASN A 39 -10.07 2.15 9.49
N ASN A 40 -9.66 2.42 10.72
CA ASN A 40 -9.62 3.78 11.27
C ASN A 40 -8.20 4.35 11.19
N ILE A 41 -7.98 5.57 11.68
CA ILE A 41 -6.66 6.23 11.60
C ILE A 41 -5.57 5.47 12.40
N ILE A 42 -5.95 4.66 13.39
CA ILE A 42 -5.00 3.89 14.22
C ILE A 42 -4.61 2.58 13.53
N TYR A 43 -5.56 1.91 12.87
CA TYR A 43 -5.35 0.62 12.20
C TYR A 43 -5.02 0.74 10.71
N GLY A 44 -5.25 1.90 10.11
CA GLY A 44 -4.89 2.15 8.72
C GLY A 44 -3.39 2.09 8.53
N VAL A 45 -2.94 1.39 7.50
CA VAL A 45 -1.52 1.21 7.18
C VAL A 45 -1.33 0.98 5.68
N ILE A 46 -0.19 1.45 5.16
CA ILE A 46 0.27 1.07 3.82
C ILE A 46 0.97 -0.29 3.94
N ILE A 47 0.37 -1.32 3.36
CA ILE A 47 0.91 -2.68 3.39
C ILE A 47 2.14 -2.75 2.46
N PRO A 48 3.26 -3.36 2.90
CA PRO A 48 4.43 -3.61 2.06
C PRO A 48 4.13 -4.43 0.81
N THR A 49 5.07 -4.41 -0.14
CA THR A 49 5.02 -5.22 -1.36
C THR A 49 5.01 -6.73 -1.05
N PHE A 50 4.35 -7.49 -1.93
CA PHE A 50 4.28 -8.94 -1.98
C PHE A 50 5.65 -9.62 -1.82
N ALA A 51 5.78 -10.60 -0.92
CA ALA A 51 6.99 -11.40 -0.78
C ALA A 51 7.39 -12.14 -2.08
N ALA A 52 6.41 -12.50 -2.93
CA ALA A 52 6.68 -13.14 -4.22
C ALA A 52 7.41 -12.24 -5.24
N ILE A 53 7.36 -10.90 -5.07
CA ILE A 53 8.16 -9.97 -5.87
C ILE A 53 9.64 -10.02 -5.43
N GLY A 54 9.90 -10.36 -4.17
CA GLY A 54 11.24 -10.41 -3.60
C GLY A 54 11.91 -9.04 -3.64
N LEU A 55 13.13 -9.00 -4.19
CA LEU A 55 13.91 -7.75 -4.36
C LEU A 55 13.85 -7.20 -5.78
N HIS A 56 12.97 -7.74 -6.63
CA HIS A 56 12.82 -7.24 -7.98
C HIS A 56 12.22 -5.84 -7.99
N PHE A 57 12.68 -5.02 -8.92
CA PHE A 57 12.14 -3.69 -9.10
C PHE A 57 10.76 -3.77 -9.77
N TYR A 58 9.72 -3.35 -9.04
CA TYR A 58 8.34 -3.40 -9.48
C TYR A 58 7.83 -1.99 -9.75
N LEU A 59 7.74 -1.64 -11.04
CA LEU A 59 7.16 -0.38 -11.50
C LEU A 59 5.71 -0.57 -11.93
N ILE A 60 4.99 0.55 -12.01
CA ILE A 60 3.67 0.61 -12.66
C ILE A 60 3.79 0.33 -14.16
#